data_AF-A0AA43JHR9-F1
#
_entry.id   AF-A0AA43JHR9-F1
#
_cell.length_a   1.000
_cell.length_b   1.000
_cell.length_c   1.000
_cell.angle_alpha   90.00
_cell.angle_beta   90.00
_cell.angle_gamma   90.00
#
_symmetry.space_group_name_H-M   'P 1'
#
loop_
_entity.id
_entity.type
_entity.pdbx_description
1 polymer ?
#
loop_
_entity_poly.entity_id
_entity_poly.type
_entity_poly.pdbx_seq_one_letter_code
_entity_poly.pdbx_strand_id
1 'polypeptide(L)' 'PIEMVFSKLKALLKKAAPRTVDALWNEIGTLLDTFSPTECANYFKHAGYAA' A
#
# COMPACT_ATOMS: atom_id res chain seq x y z
N PRO A 1 8.53 8.51 -3.23
CA PRO A 1 8.37 7.08 -2.84
C PRO A 1 6.96 6.74 -2.36
N ILE A 2 6.43 7.56 -1.46
CA ILE A 2 5.16 7.34 -0.76
C ILE A 2 3.93 7.38 -1.69
N GLU A 3 3.98 8.21 -2.75
CA GLU A 3 2.89 8.39 -3.71
C GLU A 3 2.53 7.11 -4.49
N MET A 4 3.52 6.28 -4.87
CA MET A 4 3.27 5.03 -5.61
C MET A 4 2.66 3.96 -4.71
N VAL A 5 3.17 3.82 -3.49
CA VAL A 5 2.61 2.92 -2.47
C VAL A 5 1.15 3.30 -2.19
N PHE A 6 0.89 4.59 -1.96
CA PHE A 6 -0.48 5.07 -1.70
C PHE A 6 -1.41 4.88 -2.89
N SER A 7 -0.91 5.03 -4.12
CA SER A 7 -1.70 4.78 -5.34
C SER A 7 -2.18 3.33 -5.41
N LYS A 8 -1.28 2.35 -5.15
CA LYS A 8 -1.63 0.93 -5.11
C LYS A 8 -2.57 0.62 -3.94
N LEU A 9 -2.25 1.08 -2.73
CA LEU A 9 -3.08 0.86 -1.54
C LEU A 9 -4.50 1.41 -1.72
N LYS A 10 -4.64 2.62 -2.28
CA LYS A 10 -5.95 3.23 -2.58
C LYS A 10 -6.76 2.41 -3.58
N ALA A 11 -6.12 1.87 -4.62
CA ALA A 11 -6.79 1.01 -5.59
C ALA A 11 -7.31 -0.29 -4.94
N LEU A 12 -6.51 -0.91 -4.08
CA LEU A 12 -6.88 -2.12 -3.34
C LEU A 12 -8.02 -1.85 -2.35
N LEU A 13 -7.95 -0.77 -1.57
CA LEU A 13 -9.01 -0.36 -0.65
C LEU A 13 -10.32 -0.06 -1.36
N LYS A 14 -10.25 0.60 -2.53
CA LYS A 14 -11.44 0.88 -3.34
C LYS A 14 -12.09 -0.42 -3.85
N LYS A 15 -11.28 -1.44 -4.15
CA LYS A 15 -11.74 -2.77 -4.54
C LYS A 15 -12.38 -3.52 -3.37
N ALA A 16 -11.81 -3.41 -2.17
CA ALA A 16 -12.33 -4.05 -0.96
C ALA A 16 -13.63 -3.41 -0.44
N ALA A 17 -13.81 -2.09 -0.68
CA ALA A 17 -15.02 -1.34 -0.36
C ALA A 17 -15.54 -1.51 1.09
N PRO A 18 -14.68 -1.34 2.12
CA PRO A 18 -15.08 -1.46 3.53
C PRO A 18 -16.18 -0.43 3.87
N ARG A 19 -17.13 -0.84 4.72
CA ARG A 19 -18.32 -0.04 5.08
C ARG A 19 -18.30 0.53 6.49
N THR A 20 -17.28 0.18 7.28
CA THR A 20 -17.07 0.70 8.63
C THR A 20 -15.62 1.13 8.80
N VAL A 21 -15.37 2.03 9.75
CA VAL A 21 -14.03 2.51 10.07
C VAL A 21 -13.15 1.37 10.61
N ASP A 22 -13.72 0.50 11.43
CA ASP A 22 -13.03 -0.69 11.94
C ASP A 22 -12.61 -1.64 10.80
N ALA A 23 -13.54 -1.97 9.89
CA ALA A 23 -13.24 -2.80 8.74
C ALA A 23 -12.20 -2.14 7.82
N LEU A 24 -12.23 -0.82 7.67
CA LEU A 24 -11.22 -0.08 6.93
C LEU A 24 -9.82 -0.24 7.56
N TRP A 25 -9.70 -0.09 8.88
CA TRP A 25 -8.41 -0.25 9.57
C TRP A 25 -7.86 -1.66 9.45
N ASN A 26 -8.71 -2.68 9.64
CA ASN A 26 -8.30 -4.07 9.50
C ASN A 26 -7.90 -4.42 8.06
N GLU A 27 -8.65 -3.91 7.07
CA GLU A 27 -8.35 -4.09 5.65
C GLU A 27 -7.03 -3.40 5.28
N ILE A 28 -6.75 -2.20 5.80
CA ILE A 28 -5.44 -1.54 5.59
C ILE A 28 -4.31 -2.44 6.10
N GLY A 29 -4.43 -2.98 7.32
CA GLY A 29 -3.42 -3.88 7.88
C GLY A 29 -3.18 -5.11 7.03
N THR A 30 -4.27 -5.77 6.59
CA THR A 30 -4.22 -6.95 5.73
C THR A 30 -3.60 -6.64 4.37
N LEU A 31 -3.97 -5.51 3.76
CA LEU A 31 -3.42 -5.10 2.46
C LEU A 31 -1.95 -4.73 2.56
N LEU A 32 -1.49 -4.13 3.66
CA LEU A 32 -0.07 -3.80 3.86
C LEU A 32 0.80 -5.06 3.91
N ASP A 33 0.30 -6.18 4.43
CA ASP A 33 1.00 -7.48 4.42
C ASP A 33 1.25 -8.01 2.99
N THR A 34 0.44 -7.59 2.01
CA THR A 34 0.61 -7.98 0.60
C THR A 34 1.76 -7.27 -0.12
N PHE A 35 2.38 -6.25 0.50
CA PHE A 35 3.50 -5.53 -0.08
C PHE A 35 4.80 -6.26 0.23
N SER A 36 5.37 -6.91 -0.79
CA SER A 36 6.65 -7.60 -0.64
C SER A 36 7.81 -6.61 -0.35
N PRO A 37 8.86 -7.05 0.37
CA PRO A 37 10.03 -6.20 0.64
C PRO A 37 10.72 -5.73 -0.63
N THR A 38 10.75 -6.56 -1.68
CA THR A 38 11.30 -6.21 -2.99
C THR A 38 10.51 -5.09 -3.67
N GLU A 39 9.18 -5.14 -3.59
CA GLU A 39 8.32 -4.08 -4.12
C GLU A 39 8.55 -2.75 -3.38
N CYS A 40 8.64 -2.80 -2.05
CA CYS A 40 8.98 -1.64 -1.23
C CYS A 40 10.34 -1.05 -1.61
N ALA A 41 11.37 -1.89 -1.77
CA ALA A 41 12.69 -1.45 -2.21
C ALA A 41 12.65 -0.79 -3.60
N ASN A 42 11.84 -1.32 -4.53
CA ASN A 42 11.64 -0.72 -5.85
C ASN A 42 10.98 0.66 -5.76
N TYR A 43 10.03 0.89 -4.85
CA TYR A 43 9.46 2.22 -4.64
C TYR A 43 10.47 3.23 -4.11
N PHE A 44 11.38 2.80 -3.22
CA PHE A 44 12.48 3.65 -2.75
C PHE A 44 13.49 3.94 -3.86
N LYS A 45 13.87 2.93 -4.65
CA LYS A 45 14.77 3.07 -5.80
C LYS A 45 14.21 4.02 -6.86
N HIS A 46 12.95 3.84 -7.25
CA HIS A 46 12.29 4.71 -8.22
C HIS A 46 12.19 6.16 -7.74
N ALA A 47 12.14 6.38 -6.42
CA ALA A 47 12.14 7.71 -5.85
C ALA A 47 13.55 8.28 -5.60
N GLY A 48 14.61 7.58 -6.01
CA GLY A 48 16.00 8.02 -5.85
C GLY A 48 16.57 7.88 -4.43
N TYR A 49 15.88 7.17 -3.54
CA TYR A 49 16.32 6.98 -2.14
C TYR A 49 17.16 5.72 -1.92
N ALA A 50 17.19 4.81 -2.89
CA ALA A 50 18.05 3.64 -2.87
C ALA A 50 18.85 3.61 -4.18
N ALA A 51 20.18 3.64 -4.07
CA ALA A 51 21.13 3.55 -5.18
C ALA A 51 21.48 2.08 -5.47
#